data_AF-A0A522E3D2-F1
#
_entry.id   AF-A0A522E3D2-F1
#
_cell.length_a   1.000
_cell.length_b   1.000
_cell.length_c   1.000
_cell.angle_alpha   90.00
_cell.angle_beta   90.00
_cell.angle_gamma   90.00
#
_symmetry.space_group_name_H-M   'P 1'
#
loop_
_entity.id
_entity.type
_entity.pdbx_description
1 polymer ?
#
loop_
_entity_poly.entity_id
_entity_poly.type
_entity_poly.pdbx_seq_one_letter_code
_entity_poly.pdbx_strand_id
1 'polypeptide(L)'
;MQCNRFFSAGICSLVLVTMLCCPFQGWAANTWSYHQENDRLNNQTYSVALSPMPRRDLYDELKLEIICRDKHLQVVINADSLIASQGSQFDVEYQIDKLPPMSIQMRTFPDSKRRGYTNDEARRLVDAMLTGRDSVFIRVKTMIRETLSGAIPLLDAVQALQQVLSDCGMAVPANTGSEPAYSLAGFERDFNQLTPAQQQQVLERIKKILMDLQ
;
A
#
# COMPACT_ATOMS: atom_id res chain seq x y z
N MET A 1 19.97 21.38 72.00
CA MET A 1 18.61 21.87 72.36
C MET A 1 18.49 23.32 71.91
N GLN A 2 17.90 23.56 70.75
CA GLN A 2 17.42 24.89 70.36
C GLN A 2 16.14 24.69 69.58
N CYS A 3 15.06 25.26 70.08
CA CYS A 3 13.78 25.32 69.40
C CYS A 3 13.29 26.76 69.53
N ASN A 4 13.18 27.47 68.42
CA ASN A 4 12.16 28.49 68.26
C ASN A 4 11.88 28.77 66.78
N ARG A 5 10.66 28.35 66.40
CA ARG A 5 9.67 28.98 65.52
C ARG A 5 10.17 29.63 64.23
N PHE A 6 9.67 29.16 63.08
CA PHE A 6 9.04 30.01 62.06
C PHE A 6 8.24 29.14 61.06
N PHE A 7 6.96 29.46 60.94
CA PHE A 7 6.09 29.43 59.76
C PHE A 7 5.79 28.17 58.92
N SER A 8 4.48 28.12 58.61
CA SER A 8 3.85 27.68 57.36
C SER A 8 3.24 26.29 57.30
N ALA A 9 1.94 26.31 57.01
CA ALA A 9 1.07 25.19 56.70
C ALA A 9 1.58 24.36 55.52
N GLY A 10 1.28 23.07 55.54
CA GLY A 10 1.55 22.16 54.42
C GLY A 10 0.98 20.78 54.68
N ILE A 11 -0.31 20.61 54.37
CA ILE A 11 -0.91 19.31 54.10
C ILE A 11 -0.22 18.77 52.84
N CYS A 12 0.34 17.56 52.87
CA CYS A 12 0.62 16.76 51.66
C CYS A 12 0.91 15.31 52.08
N SER A 13 -0.08 14.41 51.93
CA SER A 13 -0.20 13.47 50.79
C SER A 13 0.85 12.36 50.86
N LEU A 14 0.57 11.17 51.40
CA LEU A 14 -0.39 10.12 50.99
C LEU A 14 -0.17 9.63 49.55
N VAL A 15 0.11 8.32 49.48
CA VAL A 15 0.12 7.38 48.35
C VAL A 15 1.39 7.36 47.48
N LEU A 16 2.29 6.47 47.92
CA LEU A 16 3.39 5.90 47.16
C LEU A 16 2.90 4.65 46.41
N VAL A 17 3.42 4.43 45.20
CA VAL A 17 3.49 3.17 44.44
C VAL A 17 2.23 2.68 43.71
N THR A 18 2.08 3.14 42.46
CA THR A 18 1.66 2.29 41.30
C THR A 18 2.07 2.98 40.00
N MET A 19 3.37 2.98 39.68
CA MET A 19 3.86 3.53 38.40
C MET A 19 4.94 2.64 37.78
N LEU A 20 4.66 1.34 37.68
CA LEU A 20 5.49 0.37 36.96
C LEU A 20 4.54 -0.66 36.34
N CYS A 21 3.99 -0.34 35.17
CA CYS A 21 3.48 -1.26 34.14
C CYS A 21 2.65 -0.48 33.10
N CYS A 22 3.26 0.49 32.43
CA CYS A 22 2.89 0.69 31.03
C CYS A 22 3.90 -0.12 30.23
N PRO A 23 3.54 -1.29 29.67
CA PRO A 23 4.32 -1.79 28.56
C PRO A 23 4.15 -0.74 27.47
N PHE A 24 5.13 0.14 27.32
CA PHE A 24 5.33 0.80 26.04
C PHE A 24 5.57 -0.35 25.05
N GLN A 25 4.49 -0.82 24.42
CA GLN A 25 4.59 -1.59 23.19
C GLN A 25 5.14 -0.61 22.16
N GLY A 26 6.46 -0.41 22.19
CA GLY A 26 7.22 0.20 21.12
C GLY A 26 7.23 -0.76 19.94
N TRP A 27 6.07 -0.94 19.31
CA TRP A 27 5.92 -1.63 18.03
C TRP A 27 5.66 -0.54 17.00
N ALA A 28 6.66 0.33 16.82
CA ALA A 28 6.66 1.30 15.74
C ALA A 28 7.83 0.96 14.82
N ALA A 29 7.59 0.09 13.85
CA ALA A 29 8.30 0.07 12.57
C ALA A 29 7.77 -1.09 11.73
N ASN A 30 7.28 -0.79 10.54
CA ASN A 30 7.02 -1.72 9.43
C ASN A 30 5.58 -2.18 9.18
N THR A 31 4.55 -1.44 9.63
CA THR A 31 3.17 -1.70 9.22
C THR A 31 2.63 -0.61 8.31
N TRP A 32 1.67 -0.99 7.47
CA TRP A 32 0.83 -0.02 6.78
C TRP A 32 -0.06 0.72 7.78
N SER A 33 -0.40 1.96 7.46
CA SER A 33 -1.25 2.78 8.31
C SER A 33 -2.33 3.49 7.50
N TYR A 34 -3.54 3.53 8.06
CA TYR A 34 -4.67 4.26 7.50
C TYR A 34 -4.84 5.58 8.26
N HIS A 35 -5.04 6.66 7.52
CA HIS A 35 -5.28 8.00 8.04
C HIS A 35 -6.45 8.67 7.31
N GLN A 36 -7.16 9.53 8.01
CA GLN A 36 -8.03 10.54 7.40
C GLN A 36 -7.41 11.91 7.64
N GLU A 37 -7.30 12.69 6.58
CA GLU A 37 -6.70 14.03 6.59
C GLU A 37 -7.68 15.03 5.98
N ASN A 38 -7.56 16.30 6.38
CA ASN A 38 -8.35 17.39 5.80
C ASN A 38 -7.43 18.29 4.98
N ASP A 39 -7.78 18.50 3.71
CA ASP A 39 -7.10 19.46 2.87
C ASP A 39 -7.43 20.88 3.34
N ARG A 40 -6.39 21.64 3.66
CA ARG A 40 -6.50 22.96 4.29
C ARG A 40 -7.10 24.02 3.37
N LEU A 41 -7.04 23.81 2.05
CA LEU A 41 -7.47 24.82 1.07
C LEU A 41 -8.96 24.72 0.74
N ASN A 42 -9.48 23.50 0.64
CA ASN A 42 -10.86 23.23 0.25
C ASN A 42 -11.71 22.60 1.36
N ASN A 43 -11.12 22.34 2.53
CA ASN A 43 -11.75 21.70 3.69
C ASN A 43 -12.37 20.33 3.37
N GLN A 44 -11.81 19.62 2.38
CA GLN A 44 -12.24 18.28 2.02
C GLN A 44 -11.46 17.24 2.81
N THR A 45 -12.18 16.29 3.40
CA THR A 45 -11.58 15.09 4.00
C THR A 45 -11.17 14.11 2.90
N TYR A 46 -9.95 13.59 2.99
CA TYR A 46 -9.44 12.53 2.15
C TYR A 46 -8.84 11.43 3.02
N SER A 47 -8.82 10.21 2.51
CA SER A 47 -8.21 9.08 3.21
C SER A 47 -6.92 8.64 2.55
N VAL A 48 -6.01 8.12 3.36
CA VAL A 48 -4.66 7.74 2.95
C VAL A 48 -4.29 6.40 3.59
N ALA A 49 -3.80 5.47 2.78
CA ALA A 49 -3.05 4.31 3.23
C ALA A 49 -1.57 4.58 2.94
N LEU A 50 -0.77 4.64 4.01
CA LEU A 50 0.64 4.98 3.96
C LEU A 50 1.49 3.73 4.19
N SER A 51 2.45 3.49 3.29
CA SER A 51 3.40 2.39 3.42
C SER A 51 4.33 2.60 4.62
N PRO A 52 4.86 1.51 5.19
CA PRO A 52 5.93 1.62 6.17
C PRO A 52 7.17 2.31 5.60
N MET A 53 8.01 2.85 6.49
CA MET A 53 9.31 3.38 6.08
C MET A 53 10.20 2.25 5.54
N PRO A 54 10.88 2.46 4.40
CA PRO A 54 11.82 1.48 3.88
C PRO A 54 13.03 1.32 4.81
N ARG A 55 13.64 0.14 4.75
CA ARG A 55 14.89 -0.17 5.43
C ARG A 55 16.04 0.63 4.81
N ARG A 56 16.54 1.61 5.57
CA ARG A 56 17.57 2.59 5.15
C ARG A 56 18.90 1.97 4.68
N ASP A 57 19.17 0.72 5.04
CA ASP A 57 20.39 -0.01 4.70
C ASP A 57 20.32 -0.77 3.37
N LEU A 58 19.12 -0.97 2.80
CA LEU A 58 18.90 -1.84 1.64
C LEU A 58 18.33 -1.12 0.42
N TYR A 59 17.60 -0.03 0.62
CA TYR A 59 16.81 0.62 -0.42
C TYR A 59 16.83 2.14 -0.28
N ASP A 60 16.55 2.83 -1.39
CA ASP A 60 16.30 4.27 -1.37
C ASP A 60 15.05 4.58 -0.52
N GLU A 61 14.98 5.79 0.05
CA GLU A 61 13.79 6.23 0.79
C GLU A 61 12.61 6.45 -0.17
N LEU A 62 11.94 5.37 -0.57
CA LEU A 62 10.70 5.35 -1.34
C LEU A 62 9.52 5.00 -0.44
N LYS A 63 8.53 5.90 -0.38
CA LYS A 63 7.25 5.67 0.30
C LYS A 63 6.12 5.65 -0.72
N LEU A 64 5.14 4.79 -0.48
CA LEU A 64 3.94 4.66 -1.27
C LEU A 64 2.74 5.16 -0.46
N GLU A 65 1.95 6.04 -1.04
CA GLU A 65 0.71 6.56 -0.47
C GLU A 65 -0.42 6.22 -1.42
N ILE A 66 -1.48 5.59 -0.91
CA ILE A 66 -2.71 5.33 -1.65
C ILE A 66 -3.76 6.27 -1.11
N ILE A 67 -4.25 7.17 -1.95
CA ILE A 67 -5.08 8.29 -1.52
C ILE A 67 -6.44 8.19 -2.18
N CYS A 68 -7.49 8.36 -1.40
CA CYS A 68 -8.82 8.64 -1.91
C CYS A 68 -9.18 10.09 -1.63
N ARG A 69 -9.32 10.91 -2.68
CA ARG A 69 -9.74 12.31 -2.60
C ARG A 69 -10.83 12.56 -3.63
N ASP A 70 -11.95 13.14 -3.22
CA ASP A 70 -13.10 13.40 -4.10
C ASP A 70 -13.57 12.16 -4.89
N LYS A 71 -13.55 10.97 -4.25
CA LYS A 71 -13.83 9.67 -4.87
C LYS A 71 -12.89 9.29 -6.02
N HIS A 72 -11.78 10.00 -6.17
CA HIS A 72 -10.71 9.65 -7.08
C HIS A 72 -9.58 8.96 -6.31
N LEU A 73 -9.26 7.76 -6.78
CA LEU A 73 -8.12 6.99 -6.29
C LEU A 73 -6.84 7.49 -6.96
N GLN A 74 -5.82 7.72 -6.15
CA GLN A 74 -4.51 8.15 -6.60
C GLN A 74 -3.45 7.32 -5.87
N VAL A 75 -2.40 6.96 -6.60
CA VAL A 75 -1.18 6.43 -5.99
C VAL A 75 -0.08 7.47 -6.08
N VAL A 76 0.59 7.71 -4.97
CA VAL A 76 1.71 8.64 -4.86
C VAL A 76 2.97 7.90 -4.43
N ILE A 77 4.08 8.18 -5.10
CA ILE A 77 5.42 7.82 -4.64
C ILE A 77 6.10 9.08 -4.12
N ASN A 78 6.67 8.98 -2.93
CA ASN A 78 7.48 10.01 -2.32
C ASN A 78 8.92 9.51 -2.16
N ALA A 79 9.87 10.28 -2.66
CA ALA A 79 11.30 9.95 -2.63
C ALA A 79 12.15 11.14 -2.20
N ASP A 80 13.40 10.87 -1.81
CA ASP A 80 14.35 11.94 -1.55
C ASP A 80 14.67 12.78 -2.80
N SER A 81 14.74 12.15 -3.96
CA SER A 81 14.89 12.86 -5.22
C SER A 81 14.48 11.99 -6.40
N LEU A 82 13.27 12.16 -6.93
CA LEU A 82 12.88 11.45 -8.17
C LEU A 82 13.64 11.96 -9.41
N ILE A 83 14.29 13.13 -9.28
CA ILE A 83 15.04 13.85 -10.33
C ILE A 83 14.29 13.78 -11.65
N ALA A 84 13.00 14.14 -11.61
CA ALA A 84 12.15 14.33 -12.78
C ALA A 84 11.75 15.81 -12.89
N SER A 85 11.56 16.29 -14.12
CA SER A 85 11.04 17.65 -14.36
C SER A 85 9.66 17.79 -13.72
N GLN A 86 9.34 18.95 -13.13
CA GLN A 86 8.02 19.18 -12.51
C GLN A 86 6.89 19.05 -13.55
N GLY A 87 5.77 18.47 -13.14
CA GLY A 87 4.63 18.19 -14.02
C GLY A 87 4.91 17.22 -15.17
N SER A 88 6.09 16.58 -15.21
CA SER A 88 6.49 15.73 -16.33
C SER A 88 6.20 14.26 -16.05
N GLN A 89 5.91 13.52 -17.12
CA GLN A 89 5.71 12.07 -17.05
C GLN A 89 7.03 11.33 -16.92
N PHE A 90 7.01 10.20 -16.22
CA PHE A 90 8.15 9.31 -16.07
C PHE A 90 7.69 7.87 -15.82
N ASP A 91 8.51 6.93 -16.29
CA ASP A 91 8.23 5.50 -16.16
C ASP A 91 8.56 4.99 -14.76
N VAL A 92 7.64 4.20 -14.22
CA VAL A 92 7.83 3.44 -12.99
C VAL A 92 7.57 1.98 -13.29
N GLU A 93 8.46 1.11 -12.84
CA GLU A 93 8.25 -0.34 -12.86
C GLU A 93 7.86 -0.77 -11.44
N TYR A 94 6.83 -1.60 -11.32
CA TYR A 94 6.50 -2.28 -10.07
C TYR A 94 6.42 -3.79 -10.27
N GLN A 95 6.76 -4.53 -9.23
CA GLN A 95 6.73 -5.98 -9.21
C GLN A 95 6.11 -6.44 -7.89
N ILE A 96 5.03 -7.21 -7.97
CA ILE A 96 4.42 -7.84 -6.79
C ILE A 96 5.06 -9.21 -6.59
N ASP A 97 5.62 -9.43 -5.41
CA ASP A 97 6.30 -10.67 -5.01
C ASP A 97 7.38 -11.07 -6.03
N LYS A 98 7.14 -12.12 -6.82
CA LYS A 98 8.02 -12.61 -7.89
C LYS A 98 7.35 -12.64 -9.26
N LEU A 99 6.22 -11.95 -9.41
CA LEU A 99 5.52 -11.83 -10.68
C LEU A 99 6.36 -10.99 -11.67
N PRO A 100 6.08 -11.06 -12.98
CA PRO A 100 6.76 -10.19 -13.95
C PRO A 100 6.57 -8.70 -13.60
N PRO A 101 7.63 -7.87 -13.73
CA PRO A 101 7.51 -6.43 -13.54
C PRO A 101 6.51 -5.81 -14.53
N MET A 102 5.73 -4.86 -14.04
CA MET A 102 4.78 -4.07 -14.82
C MET A 102 5.22 -2.61 -14.87
N SER A 103 5.22 -2.02 -16.05
CA SER A 103 5.47 -0.60 -16.24
C SER A 103 4.18 0.20 -16.16
N ILE A 104 4.22 1.31 -15.41
CA ILE A 104 3.17 2.32 -15.32
C ILE A 104 3.76 3.69 -15.57
N GLN A 105 2.91 4.61 -16.02
CA GLN A 105 3.27 6.01 -16.13
C GLN A 105 2.83 6.78 -14.88
N MET A 106 3.75 7.57 -14.36
CA MET A 106 3.47 8.55 -13.31
C MET A 106 3.81 9.95 -13.79
N ARG A 107 3.31 10.96 -13.08
CA ARG A 107 3.63 12.38 -13.30
C ARG A 107 4.11 13.00 -12.01
N THR A 108 5.15 13.82 -12.06
CA THR A 108 5.56 14.60 -10.88
C THR A 108 4.51 15.66 -10.53
N PHE A 109 4.37 15.97 -9.25
CA PHE A 109 3.52 17.10 -8.87
C PHE A 109 4.08 18.43 -9.41
N PRO A 110 3.23 19.42 -9.74
CA PRO A 110 3.70 20.72 -10.21
C PRO A 110 4.61 21.44 -9.21
N ASP A 111 4.37 21.24 -7.91
CA ASP A 111 5.08 21.86 -6.80
C ASP A 111 6.23 21.00 -6.24
N SER A 112 6.40 19.76 -6.71
CA SER A 112 7.39 18.83 -6.15
C SER A 112 8.10 17.97 -7.18
N LYS A 113 9.43 17.97 -7.13
CA LYS A 113 10.32 17.04 -7.85
C LYS A 113 10.59 15.73 -7.08
N ARG A 114 9.99 15.60 -5.89
CA ARG A 114 10.18 14.48 -4.96
C ARG A 114 8.96 13.58 -4.87
N ARG A 115 7.84 14.02 -5.43
CA ARG A 115 6.57 13.30 -5.42
C ARG A 115 6.10 13.07 -6.84
N GLY A 116 5.71 11.84 -7.13
CA GLY A 116 5.05 11.46 -8.37
C GLY A 116 3.73 10.80 -8.07
N TYR A 117 2.78 10.92 -8.99
CA TYR A 117 1.45 10.34 -8.84
C TYR A 117 0.94 9.72 -10.13
N THR A 118 -0.01 8.81 -9.99
CA THR A 118 -0.85 8.31 -11.09
C THR A 118 -2.28 8.16 -10.59
N ASN A 119 -3.23 8.51 -11.45
CA ASN A 119 -4.66 8.28 -11.22
C ASN A 119 -5.13 7.12 -12.09
N ASP A 120 -4.69 7.09 -13.35
CA ASP A 120 -5.16 6.14 -14.36
C ASP A 120 -4.76 4.69 -14.05
N GLU A 121 -3.53 4.49 -13.54
CA GLU A 121 -3.01 3.16 -13.18
C GLU A 121 -3.22 2.83 -11.70
N ALA A 122 -3.82 3.75 -10.93
CA ALA A 122 -3.93 3.63 -9.47
C ALA A 122 -4.69 2.36 -9.07
N ARG A 123 -5.84 2.12 -9.72
CA ARG A 123 -6.70 0.97 -9.42
C ARG A 123 -5.98 -0.35 -9.66
N ARG A 124 -5.32 -0.48 -10.81
CA ARG A 124 -4.58 -1.68 -11.20
C ARG A 124 -3.47 -2.00 -10.22
N LEU A 125 -2.71 -0.99 -9.79
CA LEU A 125 -1.64 -1.16 -8.82
C LEU A 125 -2.18 -1.60 -7.45
N VAL A 126 -3.24 -0.96 -6.96
CA VAL A 126 -3.86 -1.32 -5.66
C VAL A 126 -4.46 -2.72 -5.70
N ASP A 127 -5.16 -3.11 -6.78
CA ASP A 127 -5.68 -4.47 -6.92
C ASP A 127 -4.54 -5.50 -6.91
N ALA A 128 -3.43 -5.22 -7.60
CA ALA A 128 -2.26 -6.09 -7.59
C ALA A 128 -1.66 -6.23 -6.18
N MET A 129 -1.57 -5.13 -5.42
CA MET A 129 -1.10 -5.14 -4.03
C MET A 129 -2.03 -5.92 -3.09
N LEU A 130 -3.35 -5.84 -3.29
CA LEU A 130 -4.33 -6.59 -2.50
C LEU A 130 -4.23 -8.11 -2.73
N THR A 131 -3.77 -8.53 -3.91
CA THR A 131 -3.53 -9.95 -4.22
C THR A 131 -2.12 -10.44 -3.85
N GLY A 132 -1.19 -9.51 -3.65
CA GLY A 132 0.20 -9.80 -3.28
C GLY A 132 0.32 -10.28 -1.84
N ARG A 133 1.37 -11.05 -1.54
CA ARG A 133 1.56 -11.67 -0.23
C ARG A 133 2.73 -11.10 0.54
N ASP A 134 3.83 -10.82 -0.14
CA ASP A 134 5.11 -10.54 0.50
C ASP A 134 5.46 -9.06 0.39
N SER A 135 5.63 -8.55 -0.84
CA SER A 135 6.08 -7.18 -1.06
C SER A 135 5.75 -6.63 -2.45
N VAL A 136 5.66 -5.31 -2.55
CA VAL A 136 5.74 -4.59 -3.81
C VAL A 136 7.15 -4.00 -3.94
N PHE A 137 7.86 -4.43 -4.98
CA PHE A 137 9.12 -3.84 -5.38
C PHE A 137 8.86 -2.75 -6.42
N ILE A 138 9.38 -1.56 -6.18
CA ILE A 138 9.22 -0.40 -7.05
C ILE A 138 10.59 0.01 -7.57
N ARG A 139 10.66 0.32 -8.86
CA ARG A 139 11.83 0.86 -9.52
C ARG A 139 11.45 2.12 -10.30
N VAL A 140 12.13 3.21 -10.02
CA VAL A 140 11.95 4.49 -10.71
C VAL A 140 13.22 4.85 -11.47
N LYS A 141 13.10 5.11 -12.77
CA LYS A 141 14.20 5.63 -13.58
C LYS A 141 14.18 7.15 -13.52
N THR A 142 15.20 7.73 -12.92
CA THR A 142 15.32 9.19 -12.80
C THR A 142 15.92 9.81 -14.07
N MET A 143 15.77 11.13 -14.28
CA MET A 143 16.30 11.81 -15.48
C MET A 143 17.83 11.77 -15.56
N ILE A 144 18.53 11.62 -14.43
CA ILE A 144 20.00 11.52 -14.41
C ILE A 144 20.50 10.09 -14.57
N ARG A 145 19.63 9.15 -14.99
CA ARG A 145 19.92 7.72 -15.18
C ARG A 145 20.27 6.96 -13.91
N GLU A 146 20.05 7.56 -12.74
CA GLU A 146 20.03 6.83 -11.48
C GLU A 146 18.70 6.07 -11.36
N THR A 147 18.78 4.86 -10.82
CA THR A 147 17.61 4.03 -10.59
C THR A 147 17.33 4.02 -9.10
N LEU A 148 16.18 4.57 -8.70
CA LEU A 148 15.71 4.42 -7.33
C LEU A 148 14.97 3.10 -7.21
N SER A 149 15.17 2.38 -6.12
CA SER A 149 14.44 1.15 -5.88
C SER A 149 14.09 0.92 -4.42
N GLY A 150 12.93 0.31 -4.20
CA GLY A 150 12.42 0.05 -2.86
C GLY A 150 11.53 -1.18 -2.83
N ALA A 151 11.75 -2.03 -1.83
CA ALA A 151 10.83 -3.11 -1.49
C ALA A 151 9.95 -2.67 -0.31
N ILE A 152 8.64 -2.64 -0.54
CA ILE A 152 7.65 -2.28 0.46
C ILE A 152 6.90 -3.55 0.85
N PRO A 153 6.96 -3.98 2.13
CA PRO A 153 6.25 -5.18 2.56
C PRO A 153 4.74 -4.97 2.42
N LEU A 154 4.02 -6.02 2.01
CA LEU A 154 2.55 -6.03 1.92
C LEU A 154 1.89 -6.61 3.18
N LEU A 155 2.69 -7.00 4.17
CA LEU A 155 2.19 -7.40 5.49
C LEU A 155 1.30 -6.30 6.08
N ASP A 156 0.09 -6.67 6.49
CA ASP A 156 -0.94 -5.79 7.04
C ASP A 156 -1.43 -4.66 6.11
N ALA A 157 -1.06 -4.67 4.82
CA ALA A 157 -1.49 -3.65 3.86
C ALA A 157 -2.99 -3.72 3.56
N VAL A 158 -3.54 -4.94 3.51
CA VAL A 158 -4.90 -5.22 3.03
C VAL A 158 -5.93 -4.35 3.75
N GLN A 159 -5.89 -4.28 5.08
CA GLN A 159 -6.88 -3.53 5.85
C GLN A 159 -6.87 -2.03 5.51
N ALA A 160 -5.69 -1.41 5.46
CA ALA A 160 -5.56 0.01 5.15
C ALA A 160 -5.99 0.31 3.70
N LEU A 161 -5.60 -0.54 2.75
CA LEU A 161 -5.96 -0.40 1.33
C LEU A 161 -7.48 -0.56 1.11
N GLN A 162 -8.09 -1.55 1.74
CA GLN A 162 -9.54 -1.79 1.63
C GLN A 162 -10.34 -0.62 2.20
N GLN A 163 -9.89 -0.03 3.31
CA GLN A 163 -10.55 1.15 3.87
C GLN A 163 -10.52 2.33 2.89
N VAL A 164 -9.36 2.61 2.27
CA VAL A 164 -9.25 3.68 1.25
C VAL A 164 -10.14 3.41 0.03
N LEU A 165 -10.18 2.17 -0.46
CA LEU A 165 -11.06 1.80 -1.58
C LEU A 165 -12.55 1.97 -1.22
N SER A 166 -12.93 1.58 0.00
CA SER A 166 -14.28 1.76 0.53
C SER A 166 -14.67 3.24 0.58
N ASP A 167 -13.78 4.11 1.10
CA ASP A 167 -14.00 5.56 1.15
C ASP A 167 -14.13 6.16 -0.28
N CYS A 168 -13.49 5.55 -1.26
CA CYS A 168 -13.61 5.90 -2.68
C CYS A 168 -14.88 5.39 -3.35
N GLY A 169 -15.74 4.64 -2.64
CA GLY A 169 -16.93 4.00 -3.21
C GLY A 169 -16.59 2.94 -4.25
N MET A 170 -15.38 2.40 -4.19
CA MET A 170 -14.89 1.40 -5.13
C MET A 170 -15.15 -0.01 -4.61
N ALA A 171 -15.48 -0.92 -5.52
CA ALA A 171 -15.59 -2.34 -5.17
C ALA A 171 -14.23 -2.83 -4.64
N VAL A 172 -14.23 -3.28 -3.39
CA VAL A 172 -13.11 -4.00 -2.80
C VAL A 172 -13.11 -5.40 -3.41
N PRO A 173 -12.00 -5.85 -4.04
CA PRO A 173 -11.87 -7.25 -4.43
C PRO A 173 -12.18 -8.09 -3.20
N ALA A 174 -13.18 -8.98 -3.29
CA ALA A 174 -13.54 -9.84 -2.18
C ALA A 174 -12.26 -10.48 -1.66
N ASN A 175 -11.97 -10.33 -0.35
CA ASN A 175 -10.86 -11.00 0.29
C ASN A 175 -10.82 -12.43 -0.22
N THR A 176 -9.78 -12.81 -0.98
CA THR A 176 -9.46 -14.21 -1.26
C THR A 176 -8.88 -14.85 0.01
N GLY A 177 -9.47 -14.55 1.16
CA GLY A 177 -9.54 -15.50 2.26
C GLY A 177 -10.41 -16.64 1.79
N SER A 178 -9.77 -17.66 1.23
CA SER A 178 -10.35 -18.98 0.93
C SER A 178 -11.52 -19.02 -0.07
N GLU A 179 -11.32 -18.55 -1.30
CA GLU A 179 -11.85 -19.35 -2.40
C GLU A 179 -10.78 -20.39 -2.78
N PRO A 180 -11.09 -21.69 -2.77
CA PRO A 180 -10.12 -22.68 -3.18
C PRO A 180 -9.70 -22.36 -4.61
N ALA A 181 -8.39 -22.40 -4.87
CA ALA A 181 -7.85 -22.34 -6.23
C ALA A 181 -8.73 -23.22 -7.14
N TYR A 182 -9.16 -22.66 -8.28
CA TYR A 182 -10.11 -23.31 -9.19
C TYR A 182 -9.72 -24.77 -9.39
N SER A 183 -10.48 -25.67 -8.75
CA SER A 183 -10.09 -27.05 -8.58
C SER A 183 -10.44 -27.85 -9.83
N LEU A 184 -9.74 -28.97 -10.05
CA LEU A 184 -10.08 -29.89 -11.14
C LEU A 184 -11.56 -30.30 -11.08
N ALA A 185 -12.09 -30.53 -9.87
CA ALA A 185 -13.51 -30.85 -9.67
C ALA A 185 -14.45 -29.69 -10.03
N GLY A 186 -14.02 -28.44 -9.83
CA GLY A 186 -14.74 -27.25 -10.31
C GLY A 186 -14.74 -27.19 -11.83
N PHE A 187 -13.58 -27.39 -12.44
CA PHE A 187 -13.45 -27.45 -13.89
C PHE A 187 -14.32 -28.52 -14.53
N GLU A 188 -14.28 -29.75 -14.02
CA GLU A 188 -15.08 -30.86 -14.56
C GLU A 188 -16.58 -30.57 -14.46
N ARG A 189 -17.03 -30.02 -13.33
CA ARG A 189 -18.44 -29.66 -13.13
C ARG A 189 -18.88 -28.62 -14.15
N ASP A 190 -18.11 -27.54 -14.30
CA ASP A 190 -18.48 -26.41 -15.13
C ASP A 190 -18.34 -26.75 -16.62
N PHE A 191 -17.33 -27.55 -16.97
CA PHE A 191 -17.13 -28.08 -18.32
C PHE A 191 -18.27 -29.00 -18.75
N ASN A 192 -18.78 -29.85 -17.86
CA ASN A 192 -19.91 -30.74 -18.14
C ASN A 192 -21.25 -30.01 -18.28
N GLN A 193 -21.37 -28.76 -17.83
CA GLN A 193 -22.56 -27.93 -18.05
C GLN A 193 -22.58 -27.27 -19.43
N LEU A 194 -21.46 -27.28 -20.15
CA LEU A 194 -21.35 -26.72 -21.49
C LEU A 194 -21.97 -27.67 -22.53
N THR A 195 -22.48 -27.08 -23.61
CA THR A 195 -22.87 -27.88 -24.79
C THR A 195 -21.65 -28.53 -25.43
N PRO A 196 -21.80 -29.66 -26.16
CA PRO A 196 -20.68 -30.33 -26.82
C PRO A 196 -19.85 -29.41 -27.73
N ALA A 197 -20.50 -28.46 -28.42
CA ALA A 197 -19.82 -27.47 -29.25
C ALA A 197 -18.96 -26.49 -28.43
N GLN A 198 -19.44 -26.07 -27.27
CA GLN A 198 -18.70 -25.20 -26.36
C GLN A 198 -17.55 -25.94 -25.68
N GLN A 199 -17.76 -27.21 -25.31
CA GLN A 199 -16.71 -28.08 -24.79
C GLN A 199 -15.55 -28.19 -25.79
N GLN A 200 -15.87 -28.47 -27.07
CA GLN A 200 -14.88 -28.52 -28.14
C GLN A 200 -14.09 -27.20 -28.26
N GLN A 201 -14.78 -26.07 -28.18
CA GLN A 201 -14.16 -24.74 -28.28
C GLN A 201 -13.20 -24.46 -27.11
N VAL A 202 -13.56 -24.87 -25.89
CA VAL A 202 -12.70 -24.75 -24.71
C VAL A 202 -11.45 -25.62 -24.87
N LEU A 203 -11.61 -26.88 -25.30
CA LEU A 203 -10.48 -27.79 -25.53
C LEU A 203 -9.51 -27.28 -26.60
N GLU A 204 -10.01 -26.73 -27.71
CA GLU A 204 -9.16 -26.16 -28.76
C GLU A 204 -8.38 -24.93 -28.27
N ARG A 205 -8.97 -24.09 -27.41
CA ARG A 205 -8.26 -22.96 -26.79
C ARG A 205 -7.17 -23.44 -25.84
N ILE A 206 -7.45 -24.45 -25.01
CA ILE A 206 -6.45 -25.04 -24.11
C ILE A 206 -5.30 -25.63 -24.93
N LYS A 207 -5.61 -26.37 -26.00
CA LYS A 207 -4.61 -26.94 -26.91
C LYS A 207 -3.71 -25.86 -27.52
N LYS A 208 -4.29 -24.75 -27.98
CA LYS A 208 -3.53 -23.63 -28.53
C LYS A 208 -2.57 -23.02 -27.50
N ILE A 209 -3.06 -22.77 -26.29
CA ILE A 209 -2.23 -22.24 -25.19
C ILE A 209 -1.06 -23.19 -24.87
N LEU A 210 -1.31 -24.51 -24.83
CA LEU A 210 -0.25 -25.50 -24.58
C LEU A 210 0.80 -25.54 -25.69
N MET A 211 0.39 -25.32 -26.95
CA MET A 211 1.31 -25.22 -28.08
C MET A 211 2.12 -23.93 -28.09
N ASP A 212 1.54 -22.81 -27.64
CA ASP A 212 2.22 -21.51 -27.54
C ASP A 212 3.24 -21.45 -26.36
N LEU A 213 3.17 -22.43 -25.44
CA LEU A 213 4.07 -22.56 -24.29
C LEU A 213 5.26 -23.53 -24.53
N GLN A 214 5.28 -24.24 -25.67
CA GLN A 214 6.38 -25.11 -26.11
C GLN A 214 7.34 -24.34 -27.02
#